data_AF-A0A7Y5KG69-F1
#
_entry.id   AF-A0A7Y5KG69-F1
#
_cell.length_a   1.000
_cell.length_b   1.000
_cell.length_c   1.000
_cell.angle_alpha   90.00
_cell.angle_beta   90.00
_cell.angle_gamma   90.00
#
_symmetry.space_group_name_H-M   'P 1'
#
loop_
_entity.id
_entity.type
_entity.pdbx_description
1 polymer ?
#
loop_
_entity_poly.entity_id
_entity_poly.type
_entity_poly.pdbx_seq_one_letter_code
_entity_poly.pdbx_strand_id
1 'polypeptide(L)'
;MAIAHLKSPKLPKSKGKVQFKIEVKGEINFTAFVARQQVNYYLQMNVGNLLFAGEPDFIVGEGSLQWDVPVVYALPDRGKLGVVGRFLVDAQSGDLKLDESTSTEEMQANAKRLYQEAAPSARA
;
A
#
# COMPACT_ATOMS: atom_id res chain seq x y z
N MET A 1 13.99 11.90 -0.28
CA MET A 1 14.24 10.48 -0.52
C MET A 1 14.13 10.25 -2.02
N ALA A 2 14.89 9.32 -2.58
CA ALA A 2 14.82 9.00 -3.99
C ALA A 2 13.85 7.82 -4.18
N ILE A 3 13.14 7.82 -5.29
CA ILE A 3 12.25 6.72 -5.67
C ILE A 3 12.96 6.03 -6.81
N ALA A 4 13.43 4.78 -6.64
CA ALA A 4 13.82 3.97 -7.78
C ALA A 4 12.56 3.55 -8.50
N HIS A 5 12.14 4.43 -9.39
CA HIS A 5 11.39 4.00 -10.54
C HIS A 5 12.33 3.06 -11.30
N LEU A 6 11.94 1.81 -11.51
CA LEU A 6 12.25 1.17 -12.78
C LEU A 6 11.76 2.17 -13.83
N LYS A 7 12.66 3.04 -14.34
CA LYS A 7 12.27 4.07 -15.29
C LYS A 7 11.56 3.34 -16.40
N SER A 8 10.24 3.57 -16.51
CA SER A 8 9.45 3.03 -17.61
C SER A 8 10.24 3.32 -18.87
N PRO A 9 10.61 2.29 -19.64
CA PRO A 9 11.48 2.52 -20.77
C PRO A 9 10.82 3.57 -21.65
N LYS A 10 11.57 4.63 -21.99
CA LYS A 10 11.03 5.69 -22.85
C LYS A 10 10.62 5.04 -24.16
N LEU A 11 9.32 4.94 -24.38
CA LEU A 11 8.77 4.32 -25.58
C LEU A 11 9.29 5.10 -26.80
N PRO A 12 9.74 4.41 -27.86
CA PRO A 12 10.21 5.09 -29.05
C PRO A 12 9.09 5.94 -29.67
N LYS A 13 9.46 7.14 -30.13
CA LYS A 13 8.52 8.09 -30.76
C LYS A 13 8.18 7.73 -32.22
N SER A 14 8.76 6.66 -32.75
CA SER A 14 8.57 6.17 -34.11
C SER A 14 8.04 4.73 -34.10
N LYS A 15 7.41 4.33 -35.21
CA LYS A 15 6.94 2.95 -35.40
C LYS A 15 8.13 2.00 -35.41
N GLY A 16 8.06 0.93 -34.61
CA GLY A 16 9.13 -0.07 -34.52
C GLY A 16 8.76 -1.23 -33.61
N LYS A 17 9.55 -2.31 -33.64
CA LYS A 17 9.43 -3.43 -32.70
C LYS A 17 10.28 -3.14 -31.47
N VAL A 18 9.74 -3.41 -30.28
CA VAL A 18 10.46 -3.23 -29.02
C VAL A 18 10.30 -4.49 -28.18
N GLN A 19 11.39 -4.94 -27.57
CA GLN A 19 11.42 -6.05 -26.64
C GLN A 19 12.14 -5.60 -25.37
N PHE A 20 11.53 -5.84 -24.21
CA PHE A 20 12.15 -5.62 -22.90
C PHE A 20 12.15 -6.93 -22.11
N LYS A 21 13.25 -7.18 -21.40
CA LYS A 21 13.37 -8.26 -20.41
C LYS A 21 13.76 -7.60 -19.09
N ILE A 22 12.97 -7.83 -18.04
CA ILE A 22 13.28 -7.41 -16.68
C ILE A 22 13.54 -8.68 -15.88
N GLU A 23 14.71 -8.77 -15.27
CA GLU A 23 15.11 -9.89 -14.42
C GLU A 23 15.48 -9.32 -13.06
N VAL A 24 14.79 -9.77 -12.02
CA VAL A 24 14.98 -9.31 -10.64
C VAL A 24 15.38 -10.53 -9.83
N LYS A 25 16.50 -10.40 -9.10
CA LYS A 25 17.01 -11.45 -8.19
C LYS A 25 17.16 -10.86 -6.81
N GLY A 26 16.63 -11.57 -5.83
CA GLY A 26 16.74 -11.24 -4.43
C GLY A 26 16.08 -12.33 -3.59
N GLU A 27 16.33 -12.29 -2.30
CA GLU A 27 15.75 -13.23 -1.34
C GLU A 27 14.45 -12.65 -0.78
N ILE A 28 13.42 -13.49 -0.67
CA ILE A 28 12.16 -13.15 -0.02
C ILE A 28 12.11 -13.98 1.27
N ASN A 29 12.38 -13.31 2.38
CA ASN A 29 12.36 -13.92 3.72
C ASN A 29 11.05 -13.63 4.44
N PHE A 30 10.40 -12.51 4.11
CA PHE A 30 9.09 -12.13 4.61
C PHE A 30 8.06 -12.35 3.52
N THR A 31 7.06 -13.17 3.81
CA THR A 31 5.98 -13.46 2.86
C THR A 31 4.92 -12.35 2.90
N ALA A 32 4.08 -12.27 1.87
CA ALA A 32 2.91 -11.40 1.86
C ALA A 32 2.05 -11.56 3.13
N PHE A 33 1.84 -12.80 3.57
CA PHE A 33 1.10 -13.09 4.79
C PHE A 33 1.73 -12.45 6.04
N VAL A 34 3.06 -12.59 6.21
CA VAL A 34 3.78 -12.02 7.36
C VAL A 34 3.78 -10.49 7.29
N ALA A 35 4.00 -9.91 6.10
CA ALA A 35 3.92 -8.46 5.90
C ALA A 35 2.53 -7.91 6.30
N ARG A 36 1.46 -8.58 5.85
CA ARG A 36 0.08 -8.22 6.23
C ARG A 36 -0.17 -8.34 7.73
N GLN A 37 0.38 -9.35 8.39
CA GLN A 37 0.28 -9.50 9.85
C GLN A 37 0.99 -8.36 10.60
N GLN A 38 2.21 -7.99 10.19
CA GLN A 38 2.95 -6.88 10.78
C GLN A 38 2.20 -5.55 10.65
N VAL A 39 1.63 -5.28 9.48
CA VAL A 39 0.84 -4.05 9.27
C VAL A 39 -0.42 -4.06 10.13
N ASN A 40 -1.16 -5.18 10.22
CA ASN A 40 -2.30 -5.29 11.13
C ASN A 40 -1.91 -5.03 12.59
N TYR A 41 -0.80 -5.61 13.05
CA TYR A 41 -0.29 -5.39 14.40
C TYR A 41 0.03 -3.90 14.64
N TYR A 42 0.71 -3.24 13.69
CA TYR A 42 1.00 -1.82 13.79
C TYR A 42 -0.29 -0.98 13.88
N LEU A 43 -1.26 -1.23 13.00
CA LEU A 43 -2.54 -0.49 12.97
C LEU A 43 -3.30 -0.64 14.28
N GLN A 44 -3.34 -1.85 14.84
CA GLN A 44 -4.01 -2.13 16.10
C GLN A 44 -3.36 -1.40 17.28
N MET A 45 -2.03 -1.30 17.29
CA MET A 45 -1.28 -0.68 18.39
C MET A 45 -1.21 0.85 18.30
N ASN A 46 -1.29 1.43 17.10
CA ASN A 46 -0.96 2.84 16.90
C ASN A 46 -2.09 3.69 16.30
N VAL A 47 -3.08 3.09 15.63
CA VAL A 47 -4.05 3.87 14.83
C VAL A 47 -5.50 3.61 15.24
N GLY A 48 -5.97 2.36 15.23
CA GLY A 48 -7.34 2.06 15.64
C GLY A 48 -7.92 0.76 15.08
N ASN A 49 -9.09 0.38 15.59
CA ASN A 49 -9.72 -0.92 15.37
C ASN A 49 -10.59 -1.04 14.09
N LEU A 50 -10.78 0.06 13.37
CA LEU A 50 -11.55 0.08 12.11
C LEU A 50 -10.67 0.04 10.86
N LEU A 51 -9.35 -0.04 11.06
CA LEU A 51 -8.35 -0.14 10.01
C LEU A 51 -7.73 -1.53 10.03
N PHE A 52 -7.50 -2.09 8.86
CA PHE A 52 -6.83 -3.37 8.72
C PHE A 52 -6.03 -3.42 7.42
N ALA A 53 -5.01 -4.28 7.40
CA ALA A 53 -4.20 -4.54 6.23
C ALA A 53 -5.01 -5.33 5.19
N GLY A 54 -5.07 -4.79 3.98
CA GLY A 54 -5.58 -5.44 2.78
C GLY A 54 -4.59 -6.45 2.20
N GLU A 55 -4.78 -6.80 0.93
CA GLU A 55 -3.93 -7.77 0.25
C GLU A 55 -2.63 -7.10 -0.22
N PRO A 56 -1.44 -7.63 0.13
CA PRO A 56 -0.17 -7.08 -0.32
C PRO A 56 0.13 -7.33 -1.79
N ASP A 57 0.65 -6.32 -2.46
CA ASP A 57 1.25 -6.44 -3.79
C ASP A 57 2.78 -6.50 -3.68
N PHE A 58 3.43 -7.32 -4.52
CA PHE A 58 4.89 -7.37 -4.57
C PHE A 58 5.42 -6.29 -5.52
N ILE A 59 6.28 -5.41 -5.00
CA ILE A 59 6.85 -4.31 -5.76
C ILE A 59 8.39 -4.31 -5.70
N VAL A 60 9.01 -3.72 -6.72
CA VAL A 60 10.46 -3.47 -6.75
C VAL A 60 10.66 -2.00 -6.39
N GLY A 61 11.03 -1.73 -5.13
CA GLY A 61 11.27 -0.40 -4.60
C GLY A 61 12.71 0.09 -4.82
N GLU A 62 13.08 1.20 -4.16
CA GLU A 62 14.46 1.70 -4.21
C GLU A 62 15.44 0.79 -3.49
N GLY A 63 16.20 0.04 -4.28
CA GLY A 63 17.25 -0.83 -3.77
C GLY A 63 16.75 -2.05 -3.01
N SER A 64 15.44 -2.29 -2.93
CA SER A 64 14.89 -3.45 -2.22
C SER A 64 13.57 -3.97 -2.82
N LEU A 65 13.28 -5.23 -2.52
CA LEU A 65 12.02 -5.90 -2.85
C LEU A 65 11.06 -5.66 -1.70
N GLN A 66 9.84 -5.21 -1.99
CA GLN A 66 8.92 -4.76 -0.95
C GLN A 66 7.51 -5.32 -1.17
N TRP A 67 6.80 -5.52 -0.07
CA TRP A 67 5.37 -5.72 -0.05
C TRP A 67 4.70 -4.38 0.17
N ASP A 68 3.90 -3.96 -0.79
CA ASP A 68 3.04 -2.80 -0.67
C ASP A 68 1.67 -3.25 -0.12
N VAL A 69 1.40 -2.85 1.12
CA VAL A 69 0.26 -3.31 1.90
C VAL A 69 -0.75 -2.18 2.07
N PRO A 70 -1.92 -2.24 1.40
CA PRO A 70 -2.95 -1.23 1.55
C PRO A 70 -3.58 -1.28 2.94
N VAL A 71 -3.83 -0.11 3.53
CA VAL A 71 -4.63 0.06 4.75
C VAL A 71 -6.07 0.33 4.35
N VAL A 72 -6.97 -0.55 4.75
CA VAL A 72 -8.40 -0.49 4.41
C VAL A 72 -9.19 -0.03 5.62
N TYR A 73 -10.08 0.93 5.41
CA TYR A 73 -11.09 1.35 6.38
C TYR A 73 -12.38 0.58 6.16
N ALA A 74 -12.95 0.03 7.23
CA ALA A 74 -14.24 -0.63 7.23
C ALA A 74 -15.10 -0.26 8.44
N LEU A 75 -16.41 -0.33 8.24
CA LEU A 75 -17.39 -0.23 9.31
C LEU A 75 -18.09 -1.58 9.54
N PRO A 76 -18.45 -1.93 10.78
CA PRO A 76 -19.16 -3.18 11.06
C PRO A 76 -20.48 -3.34 10.29
N ASP A 77 -21.20 -2.24 10.06
CA ASP A 77 -22.52 -2.22 9.40
C ASP A 77 -22.45 -2.08 7.86
N ARG A 78 -21.30 -1.66 7.30
CA ARG A 78 -21.15 -1.36 5.87
C ARG A 78 -20.02 -2.12 5.17
N GLY A 79 -19.21 -2.85 5.93
CA GLY A 79 -18.03 -3.51 5.39
C GLY A 79 -16.96 -2.51 4.96
N LYS A 80 -16.20 -2.87 3.92
CA LYS A 80 -15.04 -2.10 3.43
C LYS A 80 -15.50 -0.82 2.73
N LEU A 81 -15.00 0.33 3.18
CA LEU A 81 -15.30 1.62 2.56
C LEU A 81 -14.20 2.08 1.60
N GLY A 82 -12.94 1.67 1.80
CA GLY A 82 -11.86 1.98 0.87
C GLY A 82 -10.47 1.96 1.48
N VAL A 83 -9.47 2.22 0.64
CA VAL A 83 -8.06 2.35 1.05
C VAL A 83 -7.83 3.76 1.59
N VAL A 84 -7.16 3.88 2.74
CA VAL A 84 -6.86 5.16 3.39
C VAL A 84 -5.36 5.45 3.50
N GLY A 85 -4.52 4.45 3.24
CA GLY A 85 -3.06 4.56 3.32
C GLY A 85 -2.38 3.29 2.85
N ARG A 86 -1.04 3.28 2.87
CA ARG A 86 -0.21 2.15 2.45
C ARG A 86 1.02 2.02 3.34
N PHE A 87 1.44 0.78 3.59
CA PHE A 87 2.72 0.46 4.22
C PHE A 87 3.60 -0.29 3.23
N LEU A 88 4.88 0.03 3.25
CA LEU A 88 5.91 -0.72 2.54
C LEU A 88 6.63 -1.61 3.56
N VAL A 89 6.65 -2.92 3.32
CA VAL A 89 7.39 -3.88 4.14
C VAL A 89 8.50 -4.46 3.32
N ASP A 90 9.75 -4.33 3.77
CA ASP A 90 10.89 -4.92 3.09
C ASP A 90 10.77 -6.46 3.07
N ALA A 91 10.83 -7.07 1.89
CA ALA A 91 10.63 -8.50 1.73
C ALA A 91 11.80 -9.35 2.25
N GLN A 92 12.96 -8.73 2.54
CA GLN A 92 14.14 -9.40 3.07
C GLN A 92 14.30 -9.18 4.58
N SER A 93 14.17 -7.94 5.07
CA SER A 93 14.36 -7.60 6.49
C SER A 93 13.07 -7.56 7.31
N GLY A 94 11.93 -7.37 6.66
CA GLY A 94 10.65 -7.12 7.34
C GLY A 94 10.53 -5.69 7.88
N ASP A 95 11.42 -4.78 7.50
CA ASP A 95 11.34 -3.38 7.91
C ASP A 95 10.05 -2.75 7.39
N LEU A 96 9.23 -2.28 8.31
CA LEU A 96 7.94 -1.67 8.04
C LEU A 96 8.09 -0.15 7.97
N LYS A 97 7.69 0.44 6.84
CA LYS A 97 7.70 1.87 6.60
C LYS A 97 6.31 2.32 6.18
N LEU A 98 5.88 3.47 6.68
CA LEU A 98 4.74 4.17 6.12
C LEU A 98 5.16 4.67 4.74
N ASP A 99 4.29 4.54 3.74
CA ASP A 99 4.57 5.19 2.45
C ASP A 99 4.75 6.70 2.66
N GLU A 100 5.74 7.30 2.01
CA GLU A 100 6.10 8.72 2.22
C GLU A 100 4.93 9.66 1.88
N SER A 101 3.99 9.19 1.07
CA SER A 101 2.81 9.94 0.64
C SER A 101 1.64 9.89 1.63
N THR A 102 1.78 9.16 2.74
CA THR A 102 0.71 8.97 3.71
C THR A 102 1.22 9.12 5.14
N SER A 103 0.73 10.09 5.90
CA SER A 103 0.90 10.16 7.35
C SER A 103 -0.25 9.46 8.11
N THR A 104 -0.08 9.23 9.41
CA THR A 104 -1.18 8.74 10.28
C THR A 104 -2.37 9.68 10.32
N GLU A 105 -2.13 10.99 10.29
CA GLU A 105 -3.17 12.02 10.25
C GLU A 105 -3.90 12.01 8.91
N GLU A 106 -3.17 11.78 7.80
CA GLU A 106 -3.78 11.65 6.48
C GLU A 106 -4.64 10.40 6.37
N MET A 107 -4.24 9.27 6.96
CA MET A 107 -5.10 8.09 7.05
C MET A 107 -6.41 8.38 7.79
N GLN A 108 -6.34 9.13 8.90
CA GLN A 108 -7.54 9.54 9.64
C GLN A 108 -8.43 10.48 8.82
N ALA A 109 -7.83 11.43 8.11
CA ALA A 109 -8.56 12.34 7.21
C ALA A 109 -9.26 11.57 6.08
N ASN A 110 -8.57 10.61 5.47
CA ASN A 110 -9.12 9.74 4.43
C ASN A 110 -10.26 8.86 4.97
N ALA A 111 -10.11 8.28 6.16
CA ALA A 111 -11.17 7.52 6.82
C ALA A 111 -12.40 8.39 7.09
N LYS A 112 -12.22 9.62 7.58
CA LYS A 112 -13.29 10.59 7.81
C LYS A 112 -14.03 10.95 6.51
N ARG A 113 -13.29 11.17 5.43
CA ARG A 113 -13.86 11.43 4.10
C ARG A 113 -14.71 10.25 3.62
N LEU A 114 -14.17 9.03 3.68
CA LEU A 114 -14.91 7.81 3.31
C LEU A 114 -16.15 7.60 4.18
N TYR A 115 -16.08 7.90 5.47
CA TYR A 115 -17.23 7.85 6.37
C TYR A 115 -18.34 8.82 5.93
N GLN A 116 -17.98 10.06 5.58
CA GLN A 116 -18.92 11.09 5.14
C GLN A 116 -19.55 10.76 3.78
N GLU A 117 -18.77 10.24 2.84
CA GLU A 117 -19.26 9.79 1.52
C GLU A 117 -20.20 8.59 1.65
N ALA A 118 -19.93 7.69 2.61
CA ALA A 118 -20.77 6.53 2.88
C ALA A 118 -21.98 6.87 3.74
N ALA A 119 -21.99 8.01 4.44
CA ALA A 119 -23.13 8.42 5.26
C ALA A 119 -24.33 8.68 4.35
N PRO A 120 -25.52 8.12 4.66
CA PRO A 120 -26.70 8.42 3.88
C PRO A 120 -26.88 9.94 3.89
N SER A 121 -26.98 10.54 2.70
CA SER A 121 -27.43 11.92 2.56
C SER A 121 -28.66 12.04 3.45
N ALA A 122 -28.62 12.94 4.43
CA ALA A 122 -29.77 13.21 5.27
C ALA A 122 -30.97 13.37 4.32
N ARG A 123 -31.91 12.42 4.38
CA ARG A 123 -33.10 12.43 3.53
C ARG A 123 -33.75 13.80 3.72
N ALA A 124 -33.82 14.56 2.64
CA ALA A 124 -34.65 15.75 2.51
C ALA A 124 -36.13 15.38 2.71
#